data_AF-I8RKB0-F1
#
_entry.id   AF-I8RKB0-F1
#
_cell.length_a   1.000
_cell.length_b   1.000
_cell.length_c   1.000
_cell.angle_alpha   90.00
_cell.angle_beta   90.00
_cell.angle_gamma   90.00
#
_symmetry.space_group_name_H-M   'P 1'
#
loop_
_entity.id
_entity.type
_entity.pdbx_description
1 polymer ?
#
loop_
_entity_poly.entity_id
_entity_poly.type
_entity_poly.pdbx_seq_one_letter_code
_entity_poly.pdbx_strand_id
1 'polypeptide(L)' 'MDLNYEQLEQEILDVLGSNKYWVLATSADNRVTARSMSIVNDGLNVYFQTETLLDKYKQIL' A
#
# COMPACT_ATOMS: atom_id res chain seq x y z
N MET A 1 24.52 -15.02 -6.55
CA MET A 1 23.24 -15.22 -5.87
C MET A 1 22.21 -14.71 -6.85
N ASP A 2 21.49 -15.61 -7.49
CA ASP A 2 20.52 -15.25 -8.52
C ASP A 2 19.14 -15.15 -7.88
N LEU A 3 18.42 -14.07 -8.22
CA LEU A 3 17.07 -13.84 -7.73
C LEU A 3 16.10 -14.70 -8.54
N ASN A 4 15.36 -15.59 -7.87
CA ASN A 4 14.24 -16.29 -8.49
C ASN A 4 13.00 -15.39 -8.44
N TYR A 5 12.63 -14.81 -9.58
CA TYR A 5 11.51 -13.87 -9.67
C TYR A 5 10.15 -14.53 -9.41
N GLU A 6 9.95 -15.79 -9.81
CA GLU A 6 8.68 -16.50 -9.56
C GLU A 6 8.48 -16.77 -8.07
N GLN A 7 9.55 -17.20 -7.40
CA GLN A 7 9.51 -17.40 -5.96
C GLN A 7 9.28 -16.09 -5.21
N LEU A 8 9.97 -15.02 -5.63
CA LEU A 8 9.79 -13.70 -5.04
C LEU A 8 8.36 -13.18 -5.23
N GLU A 9 7.78 -13.33 -6.41
CA GLU A 9 6.41 -12.93 -6.67
C GLU A 9 5.44 -13.64 -5.73
N GLN A 10 5.59 -14.96 -5.55
CA GLN A 10 4.76 -15.72 -4.61
C GLN A 10 4.91 -15.23 -3.16
N GLU A 11 6.14 -14.96 -2.72
CA GLU A 11 6.41 -14.41 -1.38
C GLU A 11 5.69 -13.05 -1.18
N ILE A 12 5.68 -12.19 -2.20
CA ILE A 12 4.96 -10.91 -2.13
C ILE A 12 3.44 -11.12 -2.09
N LEU A 13 2.90 -12.03 -2.92
CA LEU A 13 1.46 -12.33 -2.92
C LEU A 13 0.97 -12.87 -1.57
N ASP A 14 1.77 -13.71 -0.91
CA ASP A 14 1.45 -14.25 0.42
C ASP A 14 1.43 -13.15 1.49
N VAL A 15 2.36 -12.18 1.42
CA VAL A 15 2.37 -11.00 2.31
C VAL A 15 1.16 -10.10 2.05
N LEU A 16 0.82 -9.86 0.79
CA LEU A 16 -0.34 -9.05 0.41
C LEU A 16 -1.65 -9.69 0.88
N GLY A 17 -1.81 -11.01 0.73
CA GLY A 17 -3.02 -11.73 1.14
C GLY A 17 -3.22 -11.82 2.65
N SER A 18 -2.14 -11.80 3.44
CA SER A 18 -2.20 -11.91 4.90
C SER A 18 -2.31 -10.56 5.63
N ASN A 19 -1.85 -9.46 5.01
CA ASN A 19 -1.82 -8.15 5.65
C ASN A 19 -2.77 -7.13 4.99
N LYS A 20 -3.93 -6.91 5.62
CA LYS A 20 -4.98 -6.01 5.10
C LYS A 20 -4.85 -4.54 5.50
N TYR A 21 -3.94 -4.20 6.41
CA TYR A 21 -3.81 -2.83 6.93
C TYR A 21 -2.36 -2.34 6.81
N TRP A 22 -2.16 -1.33 5.97
CA TRP A 22 -0.83 -0.80 5.65
C TRP A 22 -0.73 0.65 6.07
N VAL A 23 0.49 1.12 6.33
CA VAL A 23 0.74 2.53 6.63
C VAL A 23 1.05 3.27 5.34
N LEU A 24 0.20 4.23 4.96
CA LEU A 24 0.46 5.11 3.84
C LEU A 24 1.07 6.44 4.33
N ALA A 25 2.36 6.60 4.05
CA ALA A 25 3.10 7.84 4.26
C ALA A 25 3.03 8.72 3.01
N THR A 26 2.69 10.00 3.19
CA THR A 26 2.65 11.02 2.13
C THR A 26 3.33 12.29 2.63
N SER A 27 3.75 13.15 1.70
CA SER A 27 4.26 14.50 2.02
C SER A 27 3.16 15.52 1.77
N ALA A 28 2.86 16.35 2.78
CA ALA A 28 1.92 17.46 2.67
C ALA A 28 2.51 18.67 3.42
N ASP A 29 2.53 19.84 2.78
CA ASP A 29 3.03 21.08 3.37
C ASP A 29 4.44 20.96 4.00
N ASN A 30 5.38 20.31 3.30
CA ASN A 30 6.73 20.00 3.77
C ASN A 30 6.79 19.18 5.08
N ARG A 31 5.72 18.42 5.38
CA ARG A 31 5.66 17.49 6.50
C ARG A 31 5.32 16.09 6.00
N VAL A 32 5.91 15.09 6.64
CA VAL A 32 5.50 13.70 6.46
C VAL A 32 4.24 13.47 7.28
N THR A 33 3.19 12.96 6.64
CA THR A 33 1.99 12.48 7.32
C THR A 33 1.86 10.98 7.05
N ALA A 34 1.46 10.20 8.05
CA ALA A 34 1.29 8.75 7.91
C ALA A 34 -0.03 8.31 8.55
N ARG A 35 -0.71 7.36 7.92
CA ARG A 35 -1.96 6.80 8.44
C ARG A 35 -2.07 5.32 8.10
N SER A 36 -2.57 4.52 9.04
CA SER A 36 -3.00 3.14 8.77
C SER A 36 -4.27 3.13 7.93
N MET A 37 -4.24 2.41 6.81
CA MET A 37 -5.30 2.33 5.81
C MET A 37 -5.57 0.87 5.45
N SER A 38 -6.83 0.54 5.15
CA SER A 38 -7.13 -0.76 4.56
C SER A 38 -6.66 -0.80 3.12
N ILE A 39 -6.10 -1.94 2.72
CA ILE A 39 -5.76 -2.23 1.34
C ILE A 39 -6.63 -3.34 0.77
N VAL A 40 -6.79 -3.31 -0.54
CA VAL A 40 -7.26 -4.44 -1.35
C VAL A 40 -6.18 -4.72 -2.38
N ASN A 41 -5.81 -5.98 -2.58
CA ASN A 41 -4.88 -6.38 -3.61
C ASN A 41 -5.55 -7.25 -4.68
N ASP A 42 -5.14 -7.05 -5.93
CA ASP A 42 -5.46 -7.90 -7.08
C ASP A 42 -4.15 -8.33 -7.74
N GLY A 43 -3.68 -9.53 -7.37
CA GLY A 43 -2.30 -9.93 -7.60
C GLY A 43 -1.34 -8.95 -6.93
N LEU A 44 -0.44 -8.37 -7.72
CA LEU A 44 0.53 -7.35 -7.29
C LEU A 44 -0.02 -5.91 -7.34
N ASN A 45 -1.23 -5.70 -7.85
CA ASN A 45 -1.86 -4.38 -7.81
C ASN A 45 -2.40 -4.13 -6.41
N VAL A 46 -2.00 -3.02 -5.79
CA VAL A 46 -2.44 -2.64 -4.44
C VAL A 46 -3.28 -1.37 -4.50
N TYR A 47 -4.47 -1.44 -3.93
CA TYR A 47 -5.43 -0.34 -3.85
C TYR A 47 -5.60 0.10 -2.39
N PHE A 48 -5.52 1.39 -2.15
CA PHE A 48 -5.83 1.99 -0.85
C PHE A 48 -7.27 2.47 -0.82
N GLN A 49 -8.01 2.11 0.22
CA GLN A 49 -9.39 2.55 0.39
C GLN A 49 -9.42 3.78 1.31
N THR A 50 -10.05 4.84 0.84
CA THR A 50 -10.30 6.05 1.63
C THR A 50 -11.52 6.79 1.12
N GLU A 51 -12.14 7.56 2.02
CA GLU A 51 -13.21 8.49 1.67
C GLU A 51 -12.63 9.79 1.06
N THR A 52 -13.38 10.41 0.15
CA THR A 52 -12.96 11.59 -0.62
C THR A 52 -12.80 12.85 0.23
N LEU A 53 -13.47 12.91 1.38
CA LEU A 53 -13.38 14.05 2.31
C LEU A 53 -12.12 14.03 3.18
N LEU A 54 -11.43 12.89 3.27
CA LEU A 54 -10.25 12.72 4.12
C LEU A 54 -8.99 13.31 3.47
N ASP A 55 -8.09 13.84 4.30
CA ASP A 55 -6.84 14.45 3.82
C ASP A 55 -5.99 13.48 3.01
N LYS A 56 -5.99 12.19 3.36
CA LYS A 56 -5.23 11.17 2.62
C LYS A 56 -5.69 11.02 1.17
N TYR A 57 -6.98 11.21 0.88
CA TYR A 57 -7.47 11.22 -0.50
C TYR A 57 -6.90 12.39 -1.30
N LYS A 58 -6.85 13.57 -0.70
CA LYS A 58 -6.27 14.78 -1.33
C LYS A 58 -4.76 14.70 -1.51
N GLN A 59 -4.07 13.90 -0.70
CA GLN A 59 -2.62 13.77 -0.71
C GLN A 59 -2.09 12.71 -1.70
N ILE A 60 -2.95 11.80 -2.18
CA ILE A 60 -2.57 10.75 -3.15
C ILE A 60 -2.99 11.06 -4.59
N LEU A 61 -3.84 12.08 -4.78
CA LEU A 61 -4.16 12.68 -6.07
C LEU A 61 -3.13 13.75 -6.41
#